data_AF-A0AA37M6M7-F1
#
_entry.id   AF-A0AA37M6M7-F1
#
_cell.length_a   1.000
_cell.length_b   1.000
_cell.length_c   1.000
_cell.angle_alpha   90.00
_cell.angle_beta   90.00
_cell.angle_gamma   90.00
#
_symmetry.space_group_name_H-M   'P 1'
#
loop_
_entity.id
_entity.type
_entity.pdbx_description
1 polymer ?
#
loop_
_entity_poly.entity_id
_entity_poly.type
_entity_poly.pdbx_seq_one_letter_code
_entity_poly.pdbx_strand_id
1 'polypeptide(L)'
;METLATLSVAITLFASTNIDDIVVLIGFFSDPRYRPRQIVIGQSLGIAVLVLASLAGSLLSLVVAPSWLGLLGLVPIVLGVRGLLALRRDDEDEVAIEPTSLGNTLAVASVTIANGGDNLGIYTPVFATSPGPRLVLIVAVFAVMVALWLGIAHGLVHHPGLGAPIRRIGRVATPFVLIGIGAMVLVEAGTLS
;
A
#
# COMPACT_ATOMS: atom_id res chain seq x y z
N MET A 1 -22.19 -23.79 2.12
CA MET A 1 -22.47 -22.61 1.27
C MET A 1 -21.94 -21.32 1.91
N GLU A 2 -22.08 -21.13 3.22
CA GLU A 2 -21.58 -19.94 3.94
C GLU A 2 -20.07 -19.70 3.80
N THR A 3 -19.25 -20.76 3.79
CA THR A 3 -17.79 -20.64 3.61
C THR A 3 -17.44 -20.12 2.22
N LEU A 4 -18.06 -20.65 1.17
CA LEU A 4 -17.84 -20.19 -0.22
C LEU A 4 -18.27 -18.74 -0.40
N ALA A 5 -19.41 -18.34 0.19
CA ALA A 5 -19.85 -16.96 0.19
C ALA A 5 -18.91 -16.04 0.99
N THR A 6 -18.33 -16.52 2.09
CA THR A 6 -17.34 -15.74 2.85
C THR A 6 -16.04 -15.58 2.08
N LEU A 7 -15.58 -16.64 1.40
CA LEU A 7 -14.40 -16.57 0.54
C LEU A 7 -14.61 -15.57 -0.59
N SER A 8 -15.76 -15.63 -1.29
CA SER A 8 -16.03 -14.69 -2.38
C SER A 8 -16.11 -13.25 -1.88
N VAL A 9 -16.82 -13.00 -0.77
CA VAL A 9 -16.89 -11.67 -0.16
C VAL A 9 -15.49 -11.18 0.23
N ALA A 10 -14.68 -11.99 0.92
CA ALA A 10 -13.34 -11.59 1.34
C ALA A 10 -12.42 -11.30 0.15
N ILE A 11 -12.44 -12.15 -0.89
CA ILE A 11 -11.64 -11.95 -2.10
C ILE A 11 -12.08 -10.67 -2.82
N THR A 12 -13.39 -10.50 -3.05
CA THR A 12 -13.91 -9.31 -3.74
C THR A 12 -13.61 -8.04 -2.95
N LEU A 13 -13.81 -8.06 -1.63
CA LEU A 13 -13.55 -6.94 -0.74
C LEU A 13 -12.08 -6.52 -0.77
N PHE A 14 -11.16 -7.48 -0.66
CA PHE A 14 -9.73 -7.19 -0.73
C PHE A 14 -9.33 -6.72 -2.13
N ALA A 15 -9.77 -7.43 -3.17
CA ALA A 15 -9.41 -7.10 -4.54
C ALA A 15 -9.95 -5.72 -4.95
N SER A 16 -11.16 -5.33 -4.54
CA SER A 16 -11.74 -4.03 -4.89
C SER A 16 -11.02 -2.87 -4.22
N THR A 17 -10.49 -3.08 -3.03
CA THR A 17 -9.87 -2.02 -2.20
C THR A 17 -8.35 -1.95 -2.32
N ASN A 18 -7.71 -2.96 -2.92
CA ASN A 18 -6.24 -2.98 -3.03
C ASN A 18 -5.79 -3.19 -4.48
N ILE A 19 -6.65 -2.97 -5.48
CA ILE A 19 -6.23 -3.15 -6.89
C ILE A 19 -5.18 -2.11 -7.30
N ASP A 20 -5.28 -0.93 -6.73
CA ASP A 20 -4.37 0.21 -6.85
C ASP A 20 -3.00 -0.06 -6.21
N ASP A 21 -2.93 -0.84 -5.12
CA ASP A 21 -1.67 -1.29 -4.52
C ASP A 21 -0.74 -1.96 -5.54
N ILE A 22 -1.26 -2.63 -6.58
CA ILE A 22 -0.43 -3.24 -7.63
C ILE A 22 0.45 -2.17 -8.29
N VAL A 23 -0.07 -0.97 -8.53
CA VAL A 23 0.69 0.13 -9.16
C VAL A 23 1.80 0.59 -8.22
N VAL A 24 1.48 0.77 -6.93
CA VAL A 24 2.44 1.15 -5.89
C VAL A 24 3.55 0.09 -5.75
N LEU A 25 3.16 -1.20 -5.69
CA LEU A 25 4.08 -2.33 -5.60
C LEU A 25 4.99 -2.44 -6.84
N ILE A 26 4.44 -2.29 -8.05
CA ILE A 26 5.24 -2.23 -9.28
C ILE A 26 6.26 -1.11 -9.18
N GLY A 27 5.86 0.04 -8.65
CA GLY A 27 6.77 1.17 -8.45
C GLY A 27 7.93 0.86 -7.52
N PHE A 28 7.64 0.31 -6.34
CA PHE A 28 8.67 -0.12 -5.41
C PHE A 28 9.58 -1.21 -5.97
N PHE A 29 9.02 -2.23 -6.63
CA PHE A 29 9.83 -3.30 -7.24
C PHE A 29 10.66 -2.82 -8.45
N SER A 30 10.27 -1.71 -9.09
CA SER A 30 11.00 -1.12 -10.21
C SER A 30 12.13 -0.18 -9.78
N ASP A 31 12.14 0.23 -8.51
CA ASP A 31 13.12 1.16 -7.95
C ASP A 31 14.29 0.38 -7.30
N PRO A 32 15.54 0.53 -7.80
CA PRO A 32 16.69 -0.20 -7.31
C PRO A 32 17.04 0.09 -5.85
N ARG A 33 16.53 1.19 -5.27
CA ARG A 33 16.74 1.54 -3.87
C ARG A 33 16.04 0.60 -2.90
N TYR A 34 15.00 -0.11 -3.34
CA TYR A 34 14.20 -1.00 -2.51
C TYR A 34 14.53 -2.46 -2.77
N ARG A 35 14.87 -3.21 -1.72
CA ARG A 35 15.06 -4.67 -1.82
C ARG A 35 13.70 -5.38 -1.75
N PRO A 36 13.50 -6.50 -2.47
CA PRO A 36 12.24 -7.26 -2.42
C PRO A 36 11.78 -7.60 -1.00
N ARG A 37 12.71 -7.96 -0.10
CA ARG A 37 12.39 -8.27 1.31
C ARG A 37 11.80 -7.07 2.06
N GLN A 38 12.27 -5.86 1.79
CA GLN A 38 11.78 -4.63 2.42
C GLN A 38 10.36 -4.32 1.95
N ILE A 39 10.08 -4.57 0.67
CA ILE A 39 8.75 -4.37 0.07
C ILE A 39 7.76 -5.36 0.66
N VAL A 40 8.12 -6.64 0.71
CA VAL A 40 7.27 -7.71 1.29
C VAL A 40 6.95 -7.42 2.77
N ILE A 41 7.97 -7.10 3.58
CA ILE A 41 7.76 -6.81 5.00
C ILE A 41 6.95 -5.53 5.17
N GLY A 42 7.27 -4.47 4.42
CA GLY A 42 6.59 -3.19 4.50
C GLY A 42 5.11 -3.29 4.13
N GLN A 43 4.78 -3.92 3.00
CA GLN A 43 3.40 -4.15 2.57
C GLN A 43 2.63 -4.98 3.60
N SER A 44 3.23 -6.06 4.10
CA SER A 44 2.59 -6.93 5.09
C SER A 44 2.30 -6.19 6.39
N LEU A 45 3.24 -5.35 6.85
CA LEU A 45 3.06 -4.50 8.03
C LEU A 45 1.96 -3.45 7.80
N GLY A 46 1.96 -2.79 6.64
CA GLY A 46 0.95 -1.78 6.31
C GLY A 46 -0.47 -2.35 6.29
N ILE A 47 -0.68 -3.47 5.57
CA ILE A 47 -1.97 -4.15 5.54
C ILE A 47 -2.36 -4.68 6.93
N ALA A 48 -1.41 -5.23 7.70
CA ALA A 48 -1.70 -5.66 9.06
C ALA A 48 -2.21 -4.51 9.95
N VAL A 49 -1.59 -3.32 9.83
CA VAL A 49 -2.05 -2.12 10.55
C VAL A 49 -3.47 -1.73 10.11
N LEU A 50 -3.77 -1.72 8.81
CA LEU A 50 -5.11 -1.40 8.30
C LEU A 50 -6.17 -2.39 8.77
N VAL A 51 -5.88 -3.69 8.76
CA VAL A 51 -6.77 -4.74 9.26
C VAL A 51 -7.02 -4.60 10.76
N LEU A 52 -5.96 -4.38 11.55
CA LEU A 52 -6.07 -4.19 13.00
C LEU A 52 -6.84 -2.91 13.35
N ALA A 53 -6.59 -1.82 12.63
CA ALA A 53 -7.32 -0.56 12.80
C ALA A 53 -8.81 -0.74 12.46
N SER A 54 -9.13 -1.47 11.39
CA SER A 54 -10.53 -1.79 11.01
C SER A 54 -11.22 -2.65 12.06
N LEU A 55 -10.50 -3.62 12.65
CA LEU A 55 -11.02 -4.48 13.72
C LEU A 55 -11.22 -3.69 15.03
N ALA A 56 -10.29 -2.81 15.37
CA ALA A 56 -10.46 -1.91 16.51
C ALA A 56 -11.65 -0.96 16.29
N GLY A 57 -11.79 -0.42 15.07
CA GLY A 57 -12.91 0.41 14.65
C GLY A 57 -14.25 -0.30 14.81
N SER A 58 -14.32 -1.57 14.43
CA SER A 58 -15.55 -2.37 14.51
C SER A 58 -15.98 -2.66 15.95
N LEU A 59 -15.03 -2.79 16.88
CA LEU A 59 -15.30 -3.07 18.29
C LEU A 59 -15.63 -1.81 19.10
N LEU A 60 -14.98 -0.69 18.79
CA LEU A 60 -15.03 0.50 19.63
C LEU A 60 -16.02 1.56 19.12
N SER A 61 -16.73 1.31 18.01
CA SER A 61 -17.51 2.34 17.28
C SER A 61 -16.71 3.63 17.06
N LEU A 62 -15.40 3.49 16.88
CA LEU A 62 -14.47 4.60 16.81
C LEU A 62 -14.77 5.42 15.55
N VAL A 63 -15.19 6.66 15.76
CA VAL A 63 -15.10 7.70 14.73
C VAL A 63 -13.62 8.10 14.66
N VAL A 64 -12.90 7.54 13.69
CA VAL A 64 -11.53 8.02 13.40
C VAL A 64 -11.67 9.42 12.84
N ALA A 65 -11.11 10.41 13.53
CA ALA A 65 -11.09 11.79 13.05
C ALA A 65 -10.32 11.85 11.72
N PRO A 66 -10.97 12.21 10.59
CA PRO A 66 -10.35 12.14 9.26
C PRO A 66 -9.05 12.95 9.14
N SER A 67 -8.92 14.03 9.93
CA SER A 67 -7.85 15.03 9.79
C SER A 67 -6.44 14.50 10.08
N TRP A 68 -6.28 13.48 10.93
CA TRP A 68 -4.95 12.93 11.27
C TRP A 68 -4.48 11.91 10.24
N LEU A 69 -5.41 11.25 9.55
CA LEU A 69 -5.09 10.32 8.46
C LEU A 69 -4.51 11.06 7.25
N GLY A 70 -4.90 12.33 7.03
CA GLY A 70 -4.36 13.16 5.96
C GLY A 70 -2.85 13.35 6.02
N LEU A 71 -2.26 13.42 7.22
CA LEU A 71 -0.82 13.58 7.41
C LEU A 71 -0.01 12.40 6.84
N LEU A 72 -0.64 11.21 6.72
CA LEU A 72 0.00 10.06 6.10
C LEU A 72 0.34 10.32 4.62
N GLY A 73 -0.41 11.20 3.95
CA GLY A 73 -0.16 11.63 2.57
C GLY A 73 1.16 12.39 2.37
N LEU A 74 1.74 12.94 3.44
CA LEU A 74 3.06 13.59 3.37
C LEU A 74 4.18 12.61 3.03
N VAL A 75 4.09 11.36 3.50
CA VAL A 75 5.12 10.34 3.24
C VAL A 75 5.24 10.02 1.75
N PRO A 76 4.17 9.61 1.04
CA PRO A 76 4.25 9.37 -0.40
C PRO A 76 4.61 10.65 -1.18
N ILE A 77 4.17 11.85 -0.76
CA ILE A 77 4.63 13.11 -1.40
C ILE A 77 6.17 13.24 -1.30
N VAL A 78 6.73 13.09 -0.11
CA VAL A 78 8.19 13.22 0.08
C VAL A 78 8.94 12.18 -0.73
N LEU A 79 8.48 10.92 -0.74
CA LEU A 79 9.10 9.85 -1.52
C LEU A 79 9.01 10.13 -3.02
N GLY A 80 7.88 10.63 -3.50
CA GLY A 80 7.69 11.00 -4.89
C GLY A 80 8.58 12.19 -5.30
N VAL A 81 8.66 13.25 -4.49
CA VAL A 81 9.59 14.36 -4.76
C VAL A 81 11.04 13.89 -4.80
N ARG A 82 11.46 13.03 -3.85
CA ARG A 82 12.81 12.42 -3.87
C ARG A 82 13.02 11.56 -5.11
N GLY A 83 11.99 10.84 -5.58
CA GLY A 83 12.03 10.08 -6.83
C GLY A 83 12.22 10.98 -8.07
N LEU A 84 11.52 12.11 -8.15
CA LEU A 84 11.70 13.09 -9.24
C LEU A 84 13.10 13.71 -9.23
N LEU A 85 13.64 14.02 -8.05
CA LEU A 85 15.00 14.53 -7.92
C LEU A 85 16.04 13.49 -8.34
N ALA A 86 15.83 12.21 -8.02
CA ALA A 86 16.71 11.12 -8.45
C ALA A 86 16.68 10.95 -9.98
N LEU A 87 15.50 11.02 -10.62
CA LEU A 87 15.36 11.00 -12.08
C LEU A 87 16.09 12.16 -12.78
N ARG A 88 16.22 13.32 -12.12
CA ARG A 88 16.95 14.48 -12.65
C ARG A 88 18.46 14.41 -12.42
N ARG A 89 18.91 13.60 -11.46
CA ARG A 89 20.32 13.51 -11.03
C ARG A 89 21.11 12.40 -11.72
N ASP A 90 20.51 11.68 -12.65
CA ASP A 90 21.19 10.68 -13.51
C ASP A 90 22.29 11.31 -14.43
N ASP A 91 22.67 12.57 -14.22
CA ASP A 91 23.74 13.31 -14.93
C ASP A 91 24.95 13.73 -14.06
N GLU A 92 24.90 13.75 -12.72
CA GLU A 92 26.09 14.14 -11.90
C GLU A 92 26.18 13.41 -10.54
N ASP A 93 27.42 13.01 -10.22
CA ASP A 93 27.94 12.16 -9.13
C ASP A 93 27.21 12.19 -7.76
N GLU A 94 27.01 11.00 -7.19
CA GLU A 94 26.20 10.79 -5.97
C GLU A 94 27.06 10.68 -4.69
N VAL A 95 26.81 11.56 -3.72
CA VAL A 95 27.04 11.27 -2.29
C VAL A 95 25.77 10.60 -1.76
N ALA A 96 25.72 9.27 -1.86
CA ALA A 96 24.59 8.48 -1.40
C ALA A 96 24.54 8.42 0.13
N ILE A 97 23.56 9.08 0.73
CA ILE A 97 23.13 8.73 2.10
C ILE A 97 22.40 7.39 1.97
N GLU A 98 23.08 6.28 2.26
CA GLU A 98 22.45 4.95 2.28
C GLU A 98 21.23 4.98 3.24
N PRO A 99 20.00 4.81 2.73
CA PRO A 99 18.86 4.62 3.61
C PRO A 99 19.07 3.32 4.37
N THR A 100 18.99 3.36 5.70
CA THR A 100 19.04 2.14 6.50
C THR A 100 17.91 1.20 6.10
N SER A 101 18.16 -0.12 6.14
CA SER A 101 17.20 -1.14 5.71
C SER A 101 15.81 -1.02 6.37
N LEU A 102 15.77 -0.50 7.60
CA LEU A 102 14.54 -0.21 8.34
C LEU A 102 13.75 0.95 7.72
N GLY A 103 14.43 2.03 7.30
CA GLY A 103 13.79 3.22 6.71
C GLY A 103 13.02 2.90 5.44
N ASN A 104 13.56 2.07 4.55
CA ASN A 104 12.87 1.66 3.33
C ASN A 104 11.66 0.77 3.62
N THR A 105 11.77 -0.12 4.61
CA THR A 105 10.65 -0.98 5.02
C THR A 105 9.51 -0.14 5.60
N LEU A 106 9.83 0.83 6.46
CA LEU A 106 8.86 1.76 7.03
C LEU A 106 8.27 2.69 5.97
N ALA A 107 9.05 3.11 4.98
CA ALA A 107 8.54 3.88 3.86
C ALA A 107 7.46 3.11 3.09
N VAL A 108 7.72 1.84 2.74
CA VAL A 108 6.71 0.99 2.07
C VAL A 108 5.48 0.81 2.95
N ALA A 109 5.64 0.50 4.24
CA ALA A 109 4.52 0.35 5.16
C ALA A 109 3.69 1.64 5.28
N SER A 110 4.35 2.80 5.38
CA SER A 110 3.68 4.10 5.49
C SER A 110 2.90 4.44 4.22
N VAL A 111 3.47 4.17 3.05
CA VAL A 111 2.76 4.35 1.78
C VAL A 111 1.59 3.39 1.66
N THR A 112 1.73 2.14 2.11
CA THR A 112 0.64 1.15 2.13
C THR A 112 -0.52 1.63 3.01
N ILE A 113 -0.22 2.17 4.21
CA ILE A 113 -1.24 2.69 5.12
C ILE A 113 -1.88 3.96 4.55
N ALA A 114 -1.09 4.85 3.94
CA ALA A 114 -1.60 6.06 3.32
C ALA A 114 -2.51 5.74 2.13
N ASN A 115 -2.13 4.76 1.30
CA ASN A 115 -2.90 4.33 0.15
C ASN A 115 -4.18 3.62 0.56
N GLY A 116 -4.09 2.61 1.43
CA GLY A 116 -5.24 1.84 1.90
C GLY A 116 -6.03 2.50 3.03
N GLY A 117 -6.03 3.84 3.13
CA GLY A 117 -6.83 4.55 4.14
C GLY A 117 -8.34 4.37 3.91
N ASP A 118 -8.75 4.29 2.65
CA ASP A 118 -10.10 3.98 2.20
C ASP A 118 -10.54 2.55 2.56
N ASN A 119 -9.59 1.61 2.70
CA ASN A 119 -9.85 0.26 3.18
C ASN A 119 -10.54 0.26 4.55
N LEU A 120 -10.23 1.22 5.42
CA LEU A 120 -10.84 1.31 6.76
C LEU A 120 -12.36 1.49 6.66
N GLY A 121 -12.83 2.34 5.75
CA GLY A 121 -14.26 2.63 5.55
C GLY A 121 -15.04 1.42 5.05
N ILE A 122 -14.37 0.50 4.35
CA ILE A 122 -14.97 -0.69 3.75
C ILE A 122 -14.84 -1.92 4.67
N TYR A 123 -13.68 -2.12 5.31
CA TYR A 123 -13.42 -3.27 6.18
C TYR A 123 -14.16 -3.17 7.52
N THR A 124 -14.20 -1.99 8.13
CA THR A 124 -14.82 -1.77 9.45
C THR A 124 -16.28 -2.26 9.53
N PRO A 125 -17.21 -1.85 8.64
CA PRO A 125 -18.60 -2.32 8.71
C PRO A 125 -18.73 -3.82 8.42
N VAL A 126 -17.91 -4.37 7.53
CA VAL A 126 -17.90 -5.82 7.26
C VAL A 126 -17.44 -6.58 8.50
N PHE A 127 -16.45 -6.06 9.23
CA PHE A 127 -15.96 -6.68 10.44
C PHE A 127 -16.96 -6.57 11.59
N ALA A 128 -17.65 -5.44 11.72
CA ALA A 128 -18.68 -5.20 12.74
C ALA A 128 -19.88 -6.15 12.61
N THR A 129 -20.18 -6.58 11.39
CA THR A 129 -21.33 -7.45 11.08
C THR A 129 -20.93 -8.93 10.93
N SER A 130 -19.65 -9.28 11.17
CA SER A 130 -19.13 -10.64 10.99
C SER A 130 -18.86 -11.33 12.33
N PRO A 131 -19.33 -12.58 12.53
CA PRO A 131 -18.99 -13.35 13.73
C PRO A 131 -17.51 -13.74 13.75
N GLY A 132 -16.96 -14.01 14.93
CA GLY A 132 -15.54 -14.31 15.16
C GLY A 132 -14.91 -15.32 14.18
N PRO A 133 -15.49 -16.52 13.97
CA PRO A 133 -14.96 -17.49 13.01
C PRO A 133 -14.91 -16.96 11.57
N ARG A 134 -15.89 -16.13 11.18
CA ARG A 134 -15.93 -15.50 9.85
C ARG A 134 -14.83 -14.45 9.71
N LEU A 135 -14.56 -13.67 10.76
CA LEU A 135 -13.44 -12.71 10.79
C LEU A 135 -12.10 -13.40 10.60
N VAL A 136 -11.85 -14.51 11.31
CA VAL A 136 -10.61 -15.27 11.16
C VAL A 136 -10.43 -15.74 9.72
N LEU A 137 -11.50 -16.23 9.08
CA LEU A 137 -11.45 -16.64 7.68
C LEU A 137 -11.18 -15.44 6.74
N ILE A 138 -11.83 -14.29 6.95
CA ILE A 138 -11.60 -13.09 6.14
C ILE A 138 -10.13 -12.63 6.25
N VAL A 139 -9.59 -12.55 7.47
CA VAL A 139 -8.20 -12.14 7.71
C VAL A 139 -7.21 -13.14 7.09
N ALA A 140 -7.50 -14.45 7.16
CA ALA A 140 -6.69 -15.46 6.50
C ALA A 140 -6.69 -15.30 4.96
N VAL A 141 -7.85 -15.00 4.37
CA VAL A 141 -7.94 -14.70 2.93
C VAL A 141 -7.15 -13.44 2.58
N PHE A 142 -7.24 -12.39 3.38
CA PHE A 142 -6.46 -11.16 3.17
C PHE A 142 -4.96 -11.45 3.17
N ALA A 143 -4.46 -12.26 4.12
CA ALA A 143 -3.05 -12.63 4.16
C ALA A 143 -2.60 -13.38 2.89
N VAL A 144 -3.43 -14.30 2.37
CA VAL A 144 -3.17 -15.00 1.10
C VAL A 144 -3.19 -14.03 -0.08
N MET A 145 -4.15 -13.10 -0.10
CA MET A 145 -4.26 -12.09 -1.16
C MET A 145 -3.09 -11.10 -1.17
N VAL A 146 -2.56 -10.70 -0.01
CA VAL A 146 -1.33 -9.90 0.09
C VAL A 146 -0.16 -10.62 -0.58
N ALA A 147 0.01 -11.92 -0.28
CA ALA A 147 1.04 -12.73 -0.92
C ALA A 147 0.82 -12.83 -2.45
N LEU A 148 -0.44 -12.94 -2.89
CA LEU A 148 -0.80 -12.96 -4.31
C LEU A 148 -0.43 -11.63 -5.00
N TRP A 149 -0.77 -10.49 -4.43
CA TRP A 149 -0.46 -9.16 -4.99
C TRP A 149 1.05 -8.92 -5.05
N LEU A 150 1.78 -9.28 -3.99
CA LEU A 150 3.25 -9.24 -4.00
C LEU A 150 3.82 -10.13 -5.11
N GLY A 151 3.29 -11.34 -5.26
CA GLY A 151 3.71 -12.28 -6.30
C GLY A 151 3.44 -11.76 -7.72
N ILE A 152 2.25 -11.18 -7.95
CA ILE A 152 1.87 -10.62 -9.25
C ILE A 152 2.74 -9.41 -9.60
N ALA A 153 2.89 -8.44 -8.69
CA ALA A 153 3.70 -7.26 -8.94
C ALA A 153 5.18 -7.63 -9.17
N HIS A 154 5.73 -8.51 -8.34
CA HIS A 154 7.10 -9.01 -8.51
C HIS A 154 7.26 -9.76 -9.83
N GLY A 155 6.32 -10.63 -10.18
CA GLY A 155 6.31 -11.40 -11.42
C GLY A 155 6.25 -10.51 -12.66
N LEU A 156 5.38 -9.49 -12.66
CA LEU A 156 5.27 -8.50 -13.73
C LEU A 156 6.59 -7.74 -13.95
N VAL A 157 7.20 -7.24 -12.87
CA VAL A 157 8.45 -6.47 -12.93
C VAL A 157 9.64 -7.32 -13.40
N HIS A 158 9.68 -8.61 -13.09
CA HIS A 158 10.76 -9.52 -13.46
C HIS A 158 10.46 -10.37 -14.71
N HIS A 159 9.31 -10.20 -15.34
CA HIS A 159 8.92 -10.98 -16.51
C HIS A 159 9.89 -10.73 -17.67
N PRO A 160 10.39 -11.77 -18.37
CA PRO A 160 11.39 -11.62 -19.43
C PRO A 160 10.92 -10.75 -20.61
N GLY A 161 9.63 -10.79 -20.94
CA GLY A 161 9.07 -10.00 -22.06
C GLY A 161 8.45 -8.65 -21.66
N LEU A 162 8.03 -8.48 -20.40
CA LEU A 162 7.27 -7.30 -19.95
C LEU A 162 8.03 -6.46 -18.92
N GLY A 163 9.00 -7.05 -18.23
CA GLY A 163 9.69 -6.44 -17.11
C GLY A 163 10.51 -5.22 -17.49
N ALA A 164 11.18 -5.19 -18.65
CA ALA A 164 11.96 -4.03 -19.06
C ALA A 164 11.08 -2.79 -19.35
N PRO A 165 10.00 -2.88 -20.16
CA PRO A 165 9.02 -1.81 -20.29
C PRO A 165 8.41 -1.39 -18.95
N ILE A 166 7.98 -2.36 -18.13
CA ILE A 166 7.34 -2.10 -16.83
C ILE A 166 8.30 -1.36 -15.89
N ARG A 167 9.57 -1.78 -15.80
CA ARG A 167 10.57 -1.09 -14.96
C ARG A 167 10.84 0.33 -15.43
N ARG A 168 10.90 0.57 -16.74
CA ARG A 168 11.13 1.90 -17.30
C ARG A 168 9.96 2.84 -16.99
N ILE A 169 8.74 2.39 -17.28
CA ILE A 169 7.52 3.15 -17.01
C ILE A 169 7.34 3.33 -15.51
N GLY A 170 7.46 2.27 -14.74
CA GLY A 170 7.36 2.26 -13.28
C GLY A 170 8.32 3.25 -12.64
N ARG A 171 9.61 3.24 -13.01
CA ARG A 171 10.60 4.19 -12.49
C ARG A 171 10.20 5.66 -12.72
N VAL A 172 9.65 5.97 -13.89
CA VAL A 172 9.24 7.35 -14.24
C VAL A 172 7.89 7.72 -13.63
N ALA A 173 6.92 6.80 -13.62
CA ALA A 173 5.56 7.04 -13.17
C ALA A 173 5.41 7.06 -11.65
N THR A 174 6.17 6.21 -10.94
CA THR A 174 6.06 6.05 -9.47
C THR A 174 6.14 7.37 -8.70
N PRO A 175 7.11 8.27 -9.00
CA PRO A 175 7.18 9.55 -8.31
C PRO A 175 5.90 10.39 -8.45
N PHE A 176 5.29 10.41 -9.63
CA PHE A 176 4.04 11.13 -9.88
C PHE A 176 2.86 10.46 -9.19
N VAL A 177 2.78 9.13 -9.24
CA VAL A 177 1.74 8.35 -8.56
C VAL A 177 1.78 8.60 -7.05
N LEU A 178 2.95 8.55 -6.43
CA LEU A 178 3.09 8.80 -5.00
C LEU A 178 2.72 10.25 -4.61
N ILE A 179 3.11 11.24 -5.41
CA ILE A 179 2.68 12.63 -5.18
C ILE A 179 1.16 12.74 -5.30
N GLY A 180 0.56 12.12 -6.32
CA GLY A 180 -0.88 12.12 -6.55
C GLY A 180 -1.65 11.49 -5.39
N ILE A 181 -1.26 10.28 -4.96
CA ILE A 181 -1.86 9.58 -3.81
C ILE A 181 -1.75 10.45 -2.56
N GLY A 182 -0.55 10.97 -2.26
CA GLY A 182 -0.37 11.75 -1.04
C GLY A 182 -1.12 13.07 -1.04
N ALA A 183 -1.25 13.73 -2.20
CA ALA A 183 -2.05 14.94 -2.34
C ALA A 183 -3.55 14.63 -2.18
N MET A 184 -4.03 13.52 -2.75
CA MET A 184 -5.42 13.08 -2.60
C MET A 184 -5.76 12.80 -1.12
N VAL A 185 -4.90 12.06 -0.42
CA VAL A 185 -5.06 11.77 1.01
C VAL A 185 -5.13 13.05 1.86
N LEU A 186 -4.32 14.07 1.57
CA LEU A 186 -4.37 15.37 2.26
C LEU A 186 -5.68 16.13 2.03
N VAL A 187 -6.21 16.08 0.81
CA VAL A 187 -7.46 16.76 0.42
C VAL A 187 -8.67 16.06 1.04
N GLU A 188 -8.75 14.74 0.94
CA GLU A 188 -9.87 13.95 1.46
C GLU A 188 -9.98 14.02 2.98
N ALA A 189 -8.85 14.11 3.68
CA ALA A 189 -8.81 14.26 5.13
C ALA A 189 -9.24 15.65 5.64
N GLY A 190 -9.46 16.63 4.74
CA GLY A 190 -9.75 18.01 5.13
C GLY A 190 -8.60 18.70 5.85
N THR A 191 -7.37 18.20 5.73
CA THR A 191 -6.19 18.76 6.42
C THR A 191 -5.82 20.17 5.91
N LEU A 192 -6.35 20.55 4.74
CA LEU A 192 -6.10 21.85 4.10
C LEU A 192 -7.28 22.85 4.23
N SER A 193 -8.34 22.50 4.97
CA SER A 193 -9.57 23.31 5.12
C SER A 193 -9.87 23.69 6.57
#